data_AF-A0A350XEK7-F1
#
_entry.id   AF-A0A350XEK7-F1
#
_cell.length_a   1.000
_cell.length_b   1.000
_cell.length_c   1.000
_cell.angle_alpha   90.00
_cell.angle_beta   90.00
_cell.angle_gamma   90.00
#
_symmetry.space_group_name_H-M   'P 1'
#
loop_
_entity.id
_entity.type
_entity.pdbx_description
1 polymer ?
#
loop_
_entity_poly.entity_id
_entity_poly.type
_entity_poly.pdbx_seq_one_letter_code
_entity_poly.pdbx_strand_id
1 'polypeptide(L)' 'MPKTKHLEYGEPKKVTTMTLTQEAIQELDRQAGELGISRSELVETFARNKSSQEVLAGRFLGE' A
#
# COMPACT_ATOMS: atom_id res chain seq x y z
N MET A 1 12.97 13.43 -12.33
CA MET A 1 12.22 12.70 -11.27
C MET A 1 12.48 11.22 -11.48
N PRO A 2 13.31 10.53 -10.69
CA PRO A 2 13.53 9.11 -10.92
C PRO A 2 12.28 8.35 -10.47
N LYS A 3 11.55 7.85 -11.47
CA LYS A 3 10.39 6.96 -11.37
C LYS A 3 10.84 5.57 -10.92
N THR A 4 11.06 5.33 -9.63
CA THR A 4 11.35 3.96 -9.20
C THR A 4 10.92 3.67 -7.75
N LYS A 5 9.60 3.64 -7.48
CA LYS A 5 9.02 2.81 -6.40
C LYS A 5 8.99 1.31 -6.77
N HIS A 6 9.70 0.92 -7.82
CA HIS A 6 9.94 -0.49 -8.12
C HIS A 6 11.13 -0.89 -7.23
N LEU A 7 10.98 -1.93 -6.40
CA LEU A 7 12.00 -2.46 -5.48
C LEU A 7 12.15 -1.80 -4.10
N GLU A 8 11.10 -1.16 -3.56
CA GLU A 8 11.12 -0.68 -2.15
C GLU A 8 11.48 -1.80 -1.15
N TYR A 9 11.19 -3.06 -1.50
CA TYR A 9 11.56 -4.26 -0.73
C TYR A 9 12.56 -5.18 -1.45
N GLY A 10 13.20 -4.71 -2.53
CA GLY A 10 14.08 -5.55 -3.35
C GLY A 10 13.38 -6.65 -4.16
N GLU A 11 12.04 -6.74 -4.07
CA GLU A 11 11.24 -7.76 -4.75
C GLU A 11 10.50 -7.16 -5.97
N PRO A 12 10.46 -7.86 -7.11
CA PRO A 12 9.65 -7.44 -8.24
C PRO A 12 8.15 -7.59 -7.93
N LYS A 13 7.36 -6.56 -8.21
CA LYS A 13 5.90 -6.64 -8.09
C LYS A 13 5.32 -7.57 -9.15
N LYS A 14 4.38 -8.42 -8.76
CA LYS A 14 3.59 -9.27 -9.66
C LYS A 14 2.11 -8.86 -9.61
N VAL A 15 1.49 -8.71 -10.78
CA VAL A 15 0.04 -8.45 -10.85
C VAL A 15 -0.71 -9.72 -10.47
N THR A 16 -1.67 -9.59 -9.55
CA THR A 16 -2.59 -10.66 -9.14
C THR A 16 -4.02 -10.12 -9.13
N THR A 17 -4.98 -11.00 -9.37
CA THR A 17 -6.41 -10.67 -9.35
C THR A 17 -7.04 -11.36 -8.14
N MET A 18 -7.85 -10.63 -7.39
CA MET A 18 -8.60 -11.14 -6.24
C MET A 18 -10.06 -10.75 -6.35
N THR A 19 -10.94 -11.65 -5.93
CA THR A 19 -12.38 -11.40 -5.84
C THR A 19 -12.71 -11.01 -4.40
N LEU A 20 -13.37 -9.87 -4.24
CA LEU A 20 -13.79 -9.31 -2.96
C LEU A 20 -15.23 -8.83 -3.06
N THR A 21 -15.91 -8.69 -1.93
CA THR A 21 -17.21 -8.02 -1.90
C THR A 21 -17.05 -6.53 -2.23
N GLN A 22 -18.12 -5.91 -2.72
CA GLN A 22 -18.11 -4.47 -3.04
C GLN A 22 -17.78 -3.60 -1.83
N GLU A 23 -18.35 -3.92 -0.66
CA GLU A 23 -18.11 -3.21 0.60
C GLU A 23 -16.62 -3.26 1.00
N ALA A 24 -15.98 -4.43 0.86
CA ALA A 24 -14.55 -4.56 1.17
C ALA A 24 -13.68 -3.72 0.22
N ILE A 25 -14.04 -3.64 -1.07
CA ILE A 25 -13.34 -2.78 -2.04
C ILE A 25 -13.46 -1.30 -1.66
N GLN A 26 -14.66 -0.86 -1.28
CA GLN A 26 -14.92 0.52 -0.86
C GLN A 26 -14.13 0.89 0.39
N GLU A 27 -14.06 0.00 1.37
CA GLU A 27 -13.31 0.23 2.60
C GLU A 27 -11.80 0.32 2.34
N LEU A 28 -11.27 -0.56 1.48
CA LEU A 28 -9.87 -0.50 1.06
C LEU A 28 -9.54 0.82 0.33
N ASP A 29 -10.46 1.32 -0.50
CA ASP A 29 -10.29 2.62 -1.17
C ASP A 29 -10.31 3.79 -0.19
N ARG A 30 -11.24 3.76 0.76
CA ARG A 30 -11.34 4.78 1.81
C ARG A 30 -10.04 4.86 2.62
N GLN A 31 -9.56 3.73 3.14
CA GLN A 31 -8.33 3.66 3.93
C GLN A 31 -7.10 4.06 3.10
N ALA A 32 -7.01 3.61 1.85
CA ALA A 32 -5.91 3.98 0.97
C ALA A 32 -5.89 5.49 0.69
N GLY A 33 -7.07 6.09 0.50
CA GLY A 33 -7.25 7.53 0.37
C GLY A 33 -6.81 8.31 1.61
N GLU A 34 -7.20 7.87 2.80
CA GLU A 34 -6.79 8.49 4.08
C GLU A 34 -5.28 8.45 4.30
N LEU A 35 -4.62 7.38 3.84
CA LEU A 35 -3.17 7.21 3.95
C LEU A 35 -2.39 7.83 2.78
N GLY A 36 -3.07 8.34 1.74
CA GLY A 36 -2.42 8.86 0.53
C GLY A 36 -1.59 7.79 -0.20
N ILE A 37 -2.06 6.54 -0.22
CA ILE A 37 -1.38 5.39 -0.85
C ILE A 37 -2.29 4.70 -1.86
N SER A 38 -1.73 3.84 -2.69
CA SER A 38 -2.54 3.00 -3.58
C SER A 38 -3.19 1.85 -2.80
N ARG A 39 -4.35 1.35 -3.26
CA ARG A 39 -5.00 0.15 -2.71
C ARG A 39 -4.04 -1.05 -2.65
N SER A 40 -3.23 -1.24 -3.69
CA SER A 40 -2.22 -2.32 -3.73
C SER A 40 -1.11 -2.13 -2.69
N GLU A 41 -0.71 -0.90 -2.39
CA GLU A 41 0.27 -0.58 -1.35
C GLU A 41 -0.31 -0.82 0.05
N LEU A 42 -1.60 -0.53 0.25
CA LEU A 42 -2.33 -0.86 1.48
C LEU A 42 -2.39 -2.38 1.71
N VAL A 43 -2.81 -3.13 0.70
CA VAL A 43 -2.90 -4.60 0.78
C VAL A 43 -1.54 -5.23 1.04
N GLU A 44 -0.49 -4.76 0.37
CA GLU A 44 0.87 -5.24 0.59
C GLU A 44 1.39 -4.92 2.00
N THR A 45 1.07 -3.73 2.53
CA THR A 45 1.40 -3.34 3.91
C THR A 45 0.76 -4.28 4.92
N PHE A 46 -0.55 -4.53 4.78
CA PHE A 46 -1.29 -5.43 5.64
C PHE A 46 -0.71 -6.85 5.61
N ALA A 47 -0.43 -7.38 4.41
CA ALA A 47 0.13 -8.72 4.24
C ALA A 47 1.53 -8.87 4.86
N ARG A 48 2.30 -7.79 4.96
CA ARG A 48 3.63 -7.78 5.58
C ARG A 48 3.60 -7.52 7.10
N ASN A 49 2.42 -7.53 7.73
CA ASN A 49 2.20 -7.20 9.15
C ASN A 49 2.77 -5.83 9.56
N LYS A 50 2.85 -4.88 8.63
CA LYS A 50 3.23 -3.51 8.96
C LYS A 50 2.00 -2.78 9.48
N SER A 51 2.13 -2.13 10.63
CA SER A 51 1.09 -1.28 11.17
C SER A 51 0.93 -0.01 10.33
N SER A 52 -0.30 0.51 10.23
CA SER A 52 -0.58 1.76 9.50
C SER A 52 0.24 2.94 10.03
N GLN A 53 0.64 2.91 11.31
CA GLN A 53 1.50 3.91 11.94
C GLN A 53 2.95 3.86 11.41
N GLU A 54 3.49 2.68 11.14
CA GLU A 54 4.83 2.53 10.56
C GLU A 54 4.91 3.03 9.12
N VAL A 55 3.83 2.87 8.34
CA VAL A 55 3.74 3.42 6.98
C VAL A 55 3.76 4.94 6.99
N LEU A 56 3.00 5.55 7.91
CA LEU A 56 3.00 7.00 8.06
C LEU A 56 4.37 7.50 8.55
N ALA A 57 4.95 6.87 9.57
CA ALA A 57 6.25 7.26 10.11
C ALA A 57 7.41 7.15 9.09
N GLY A 58 7.41 6.11 8.26
CA GLY A 58 8.41 5.93 7.20
C GLY A 58 8.36 6.99 6.10
N ARG A 59 7.22 7.67 5.92
CA ARG A 59 7.08 8.77 4.95
C ARG A 59 7.53 10.12 5.49
N PHE A 60 7.36 10.39 6.79
CA PHE A 60 7.79 11.65 7.41
C PHE A 60 9.29 11.74 7.70
N LEU A 61 10.00 10.61 7.74
CA LEU A 61 11.46 10.56 7.96
C LEU A 61 12.28 10.66 6.66
N GLY A 62 11.62 10.89 5.52
CA GLY A 62 12.23 10.98 4.19
C GLY A 62 12.22 12.37 3.55
N GLU A 63 11.98 13.43 4.33
CA GLU A 63 12.18 14.84 3.91
C GLU A 63 13.55 15.38 4.33
#